data_AF-A0A0B3AP22-F1
#
_entry.id   AF-A0A0B3AP22-F1
#
_cell.length_a   1.000
_cell.length_b   1.000
_cell.length_c   1.000
_cell.angle_alpha   90.00
_cell.angle_beta   90.00
_cell.angle_gamma   90.00
#
_symmetry.space_group_name_H-M   'P 1'
#
loop_
_entity.id
_entity.type
_entity.pdbx_description
1 polymer ?
#
loop_
_entity_poly.entity_id
_entity_poly.type
_entity_poly.pdbx_seq_one_letter_code
_entity_poly.pdbx_strand_id
1 'polypeptide(L)' 'MKKPKQEGKCDKCGSSVIQRDDDKPESIKKRLETYRRETAPIMEFYKKKGLLKEVDGTRPIESIFREIRGILDKIKH' A
#
# COMPACT_ATOMS: atom_id res chain seq x y z
N MET A 1 -8.22 -4.50 -4.23
CA MET A 1 -7.49 -5.71 -4.67
C MET A 1 -7.74 -5.91 -6.15
N LYS A 2 -6.69 -6.17 -6.94
CA LYS A 2 -6.89 -6.56 -8.34
C LYS A 2 -7.35 -8.01 -8.36
N LYS A 3 -8.54 -8.26 -8.89
CA LYS A 3 -9.05 -9.62 -9.07
C LYS A 3 -8.17 -10.35 -10.10
N PRO A 4 -7.93 -11.66 -9.93
CA PRO A 4 -7.26 -12.45 -10.94
C PRO A 4 -8.06 -12.44 -12.26
N LYS A 5 -7.36 -12.63 -13.39
CA LYS A 5 -8.00 -12.73 -14.71
C LYS A 5 -8.91 -13.93 -14.81
N GLN A 6 -8.50 -15.05 -14.21
CA GLN A 6 -9.31 -16.25 -14.06
C GLN A 6 -9.69 -16.44 -12.60
N GLU A 7 -10.97 -16.67 -12.35
CA GLU A 7 -11.49 -16.85 -11.01
C GLU A 7 -10.77 -18.00 -10.28
N GLY A 8 -10.36 -17.74 -9.03
CA GLY A 8 -9.66 -18.72 -8.20
C GLY A 8 -8.24 -19.08 -8.65
N LYS A 9 -7.64 -18.42 -9.67
CA LYS A 9 -6.32 -18.78 -10.20
C LYS A 9 -5.33 -17.60 -10.21
N CYS A 10 -4.09 -17.86 -9.80
CA CYS A 10 -3.01 -16.88 -9.86
C CYS A 10 -2.60 -16.59 -11.32
N ASP A 11 -2.62 -15.32 -11.72
CA ASP A 11 -2.23 -14.86 -13.07
C ASP A 11 -0.79 -15.20 -13.47
N LYS A 12 0.09 -15.51 -12.50
CA LYS A 12 1.52 -15.79 -12.74
C LYS A 12 1.87 -17.27 -12.76
N CYS A 13 1.27 -18.07 -11.88
CA CYS A 13 1.67 -19.47 -11.68
C CYS A 13 0.51 -20.48 -11.68
N GLY A 14 -0.74 -20.03 -11.84
CA GLY A 14 -1.91 -20.92 -11.93
C GLY A 14 -2.31 -21.61 -10.62
N SER A 15 -1.64 -21.31 -9.50
CA SER A 15 -2.04 -21.83 -8.18
C SER A 15 -3.41 -21.29 -7.77
N SER A 16 -4.09 -22.03 -6.89
CA SER A 16 -5.36 -21.59 -6.33
C SER A 16 -5.16 -20.38 -5.42
N VAL A 17 -6.02 -19.37 -5.54
CA VAL A 17 -6.04 -18.22 -4.64
C VAL A 17 -7.20 -18.33 -3.65
N ILE A 18 -6.96 -17.90 -2.41
CA ILE A 18 -7.96 -17.84 -1.35
C ILE A 18 -8.06 -16.40 -0.83
N GLN A 19 -9.22 -16.04 -0.28
CA GLN A 19 -9.34 -14.83 0.52
C GLN A 19 -8.60 -15.04 1.84
N ARG A 20 -7.84 -14.03 2.29
CA ARG A 20 -7.16 -14.11 3.58
C ARG A 20 -8.15 -13.88 4.71
N ASP A 21 -7.93 -14.52 5.86
CA ASP A 21 -8.80 -14.36 7.03
C ASP A 21 -8.84 -12.94 7.59
N ASP A 22 -7.78 -12.14 7.36
CA ASP A 22 -7.70 -10.74 7.81
C ASP A 22 -8.43 -9.74 6.88
N ASP A 23 -9.02 -10.21 5.77
CA ASP A 23 -9.85 -9.41 4.86
C ASP A 23 -11.34 -9.36 5.28
N LYS A 24 -11.65 -9.67 6.54
CA LYS A 24 -13.01 -9.57 7.12
C LYS A 24 -13.25 -8.15 7.68
N PRO A 25 -14.48 -7.61 7.65
CA PRO A 25 -14.77 -6.24 8.10
C PRO A 25 -14.28 -5.93 9.53
N GLU A 26 -14.43 -6.88 10.44
CA GLU A 26 -14.02 -6.75 11.84
C GLU A 26 -12.49 -6.65 11.96
N SER A 27 -11.78 -7.50 11.20
CA SER A 27 -10.31 -7.50 11.09
C SER A 27 -9.80 -6.21 10.48
N ILE A 28 -10.48 -5.66 9.47
CA ILE A 28 -10.13 -4.37 8.85
C ILE A 28 -10.25 -3.23 9.87
N LYS A 29 -11.34 -3.19 10.65
CA LYS A 29 -11.52 -2.15 11.68
C LYS A 29 -10.39 -2.18 12.70
N LYS A 30 -10.09 -3.37 13.25
CA LYS A 30 -8.99 -3.54 14.22
C LYS A 30 -7.65 -3.11 13.62
N ARG A 31 -7.38 -3.47 12.36
CA ARG A 31 -6.14 -3.10 11.67
C ARG A 31 -6.01 -1.59 11.46
N LEU A 32 -7.10 -0.89 11.14
CA LEU A 32 -7.11 0.57 11.00
C LEU A 32 -6.90 1.27 12.34
N GLU A 33 -7.48 0.75 13.43
CA GLU A 33 -7.23 1.26 14.78
C GLU A 33 -5.76 1.10 15.18
N THR A 34 -5.17 -0.09 14.96
CA THR A 34 -3.75 -0.34 15.18
C THR A 34 -2.87 0.60 14.34
N TYR A 35 -3.17 0.76 13.05
CA TYR A 35 -2.44 1.68 12.17
C TYR A 35 -2.45 3.12 12.72
N ARG A 36 -3.61 3.62 13.13
CA ARG A 36 -3.74 4.97 13.70
C ARG A 36 -2.95 5.14 15.00
N ARG A 37 -2.92 4.11 15.85
CA ARG A 37 -2.23 4.15 17.14
C ARG A 37 -0.72 4.02 17.01
N GLU A 38 -0.25 3.11 16.16
CA GLU A 38 1.14 2.66 16.17
C GLU A 38 1.94 3.11 14.95
N THR A 39 1.30 3.19 13.78
CA THR A 39 1.99 3.50 12.52
C THR A 39 1.89 4.98 12.15
N ALA A 40 0.72 5.59 12.29
CA ALA A 40 0.51 7.00 11.93
C ALA A 40 1.46 7.98 12.64
N PRO A 41 1.81 7.80 13.94
CA PRO A 41 2.77 8.69 14.61
C PRO A 41 4.19 8.65 14.02
N ILE A 42 4.57 7.57 13.33
CA ILE A 42 5.89 7.43 12.69
C ILE A 42 6.05 8.45 11.55
N MET A 43 4.95 8.91 10.94
CA MET A 43 4.99 9.94 9.90
C MET A 43 5.60 11.25 10.42
N GLU A 44 5.26 11.66 11.64
CA GLU A 44 5.83 12.86 12.26
C GLU A 44 7.35 12.75 12.46
N PHE A 45 7.86 11.55 12.77
CA PHE A 45 9.30 11.32 12.87
C PHE A 45 10.01 11.55 11.52
N TYR A 46 9.49 10.98 10.43
CA TYR A 46 10.10 11.17 9.10
C TYR A 46 9.89 12.59 8.54
N LYS A 47 8.77 13.23 8.90
CA LYS A 47 8.48 14.63 8.54
C LYS A 47 9.49 15.58 9.18
N LYS A 48 9.76 15.43 10.48
CA LYS A 48 10.77 16.23 11.21
C LYS A 48 12.18 16.07 10.64
N LYS A 49 12.49 14.91 10.05
CA LYS A 49 13.76 14.66 9.35
C LYS A 49 13.80 15.17 7.91
N GLY A 50 12.72 15.73 7.39
CA GLY A 50 12.62 16.14 5.97
C GLY A 50 12.60 14.98 4.97
N LEU A 51 12.44 13.73 5.45
CA LEU A 51 12.50 12.51 4.65
C LEU A 51 11.12 12.07 4.14
N LEU A 52 10.04 12.53 4.75
CA LEU A 52 8.69 12.17 4.35
C LEU A 52 8.35 12.75 2.97
N LYS A 53 7.89 11.89 2.07
CA LYS A 53 7.32 12.26 0.76
C LYS A 53 5.95 11.59 0.65
N GLU A 54 4.91 12.40 0.51
CA GLU A 54 3.52 11.94 0.43
C GLU A 54 3.11 11.73 -1.04
N VAL A 55 2.35 10.67 -1.31
CA VAL A 55 1.83 10.32 -2.63
C VAL A 55 0.36 9.91 -2.46
N ASP A 56 -0.51 10.42 -3.32
CA ASP A 56 -1.93 10.06 -3.32
C ASP A 56 -2.15 8.64 -3.86
N GLY A 57 -2.47 7.73 -2.94
CA GLY A 57 -2.70 6.30 -3.22
C GLY A 57 -4.04 5.98 -3.90
N THR A 58 -4.91 6.96 -4.15
CA THR A 58 -6.23 6.75 -4.78
C THR A 58 -6.19 6.82 -6.32
N ARG A 59 -5.06 7.23 -6.89
CA ARG A 59 -4.84 7.41 -8.34
C ARG A 59 -4.55 6.08 -9.05
N PRO A 60 -4.60 6.04 -10.41
CA PRO A 60 -4.21 4.86 -11.16
C PRO A 60 -2.78 4.40 -10.85
N ILE A 61 -2.55 3.08 -10.83
CA ILE A 61 -1.27 2.45 -10.45
C ILE A 61 -0.09 3.04 -11.22
N GLU A 62 -0.22 3.23 -12.53
CA GLU A 62 0.85 3.81 -13.35
C GLU A 62 1.19 5.25 -12.96
N SER A 63 0.17 6.03 -12.58
CA SER A 63 0.36 7.40 -12.14
C SER A 63 1.10 7.46 -10.80
N ILE A 64 0.71 6.61 -9.85
CA ILE A 64 1.38 6.47 -8.55
C ILE A 64 2.84 6.05 -8.76
N PHE A 65 3.07 5.05 -9.62
CA PHE A 65 4.41 4.56 -9.91
C PHE A 65 5.32 5.65 -10.50
N ARG A 66 4.84 6.42 -11.49
CA ARG A 66 5.59 7.54 -12.08
C ARG A 66 5.94 8.61 -11.05
N GLU A 67 5.02 8.93 -10.15
CA GLU A 67 5.25 9.91 -9.09
C GLU A 67 6.32 9.45 -8.09
N ILE A 68 6.22 8.22 -7.60
CA ILE A 68 7.22 7.63 -6.69
C ILE A 68 8.60 7.62 -7.35
N ARG A 69 8.69 7.21 -8.62
CA ARG A 69 9.94 7.25 -9.41
C ARG A 69 10.52 8.66 -9.48
N GLY A 70 9.71 9.64 -9.86
CA GLY A 70 10.14 11.04 -9.94
C GLY A 70 10.59 11.62 -8.60
N ILE A 71 10.02 11.19 -7.48
CA ILE A 71 10.48 11.57 -6.14
C ILE A 71 11.86 10.96 -5.86
N LEU A 72 12.05 9.67 -6.12
CA LEU A 72 13.31 8.97 -5.85
C LEU A 72 14.46 9.47 -6.74
N ASP A 73 14.19 9.76 -8.01
CA ASP A 73 15.20 10.27 -8.93
C ASP A 73 15.72 11.66 -8.50
N LYS A 74 14.90 12.48 -7.82
CA LYS A 74 15.32 13.76 -7.22
C LYS A 74 16.14 13.63 -5.93
N ILE A 75 16.08 12.47 -5.27
CA ILE A 75 16.82 12.18 -4.03
C ILE A 75 18.19 11.58 -4.33
N LYS A 76 18.39 11.00 -5.53
CA LYS A 76 19.69 10.52 -5.99
C LYS A 76 20.63 11.69 -6.35
N HIS A 77 21.13 12.39 -5.34
CA HIS A 77 22.28 13.30 -5.43
C HIS A 77 23.19 13.09 -4.22
#